data_AF-A0A8H9YQC9-F1
#
_entry.id   AF-A0A8H9YQC9-F1
#
_cell.length_a   1.000
_cell.length_b   1.000
_cell.length_c   1.000
_cell.angle_alpha   90.00
_cell.angle_beta   90.00
_cell.angle_gamma   90.00
#
_symmetry.space_group_name_H-M   'P 1'
#
loop_
_entity.id
_entity.type
_entity.pdbx_description
1 polymer ?
#
loop_
_entity_poly.entity_id
_entity_poly.type
_entity_poly.pdbx_seq_one_letter_code
_entity_poly.pdbx_strand_id
1 'polypeptide(L)'
;MIISNTVEAALTRAVMISLFTWRRAATDDPVDDEERYGWWGDSYPATADDKIGSRLWLLRRVKLTEPTQRDAEFYADEALRWLLTDEHVVGIEISSEKVGINRLNLVVTLTILGGTRLEIKPSSSWQVIYAV
;
A
#
# COMPACT_ATOMS: atom_id res chain seq x y z
N MET A 1 23.21 -8.98 8.52
CA MET A 1 22.39 -10.18 8.78
C MET A 1 21.68 -10.56 7.48
N ILE A 2 21.69 -11.82 7.05
CA ILE A 2 20.99 -12.25 5.82
C ILE A 2 19.52 -12.53 6.18
N ILE A 3 18.57 -11.97 5.42
CA ILE A 3 17.15 -12.26 5.61
C ILE A 3 16.84 -13.67 5.11
N SER A 4 16.04 -14.43 5.83
CA SER A 4 15.62 -15.76 5.35
C SER A 4 14.56 -15.60 4.27
N ASN A 5 14.55 -16.52 3.30
CA ASN A 5 13.55 -16.53 2.22
C ASN A 5 12.10 -16.60 2.75
N THR A 6 11.90 -17.24 3.90
CA THR A 6 10.59 -17.30 4.56
C THR A 6 10.13 -15.93 5.07
N VAL A 7 11.03 -15.15 5.69
CA VAL A 7 10.72 -13.80 6.18
C VAL A 7 10.45 -12.86 5.01
N GLU A 8 11.28 -12.94 3.96
CA GLU A 8 11.07 -12.19 2.72
C GLU A 8 9.69 -12.44 2.11
N ALA A 9 9.30 -13.71 1.97
CA ALA A 9 8.00 -14.09 1.44
C ALA A 9 6.83 -13.66 2.35
N ALA A 10 7.01 -13.68 3.67
CA ALA A 10 6.01 -13.23 4.63
C ALA A 10 5.77 -11.71 4.54
N LEU A 11 6.84 -10.92 4.55
CA LEU A 11 6.77 -9.46 4.42
C LEU A 11 6.22 -9.04 3.05
N THR A 12 6.66 -9.70 1.99
CA THR A 12 6.12 -9.44 0.64
C THR A 12 4.61 -9.69 0.59
N ARG A 13 4.14 -10.79 1.19
CA ARG A 13 2.69 -11.08 1.27
C ARG A 13 1.96 -10.03 2.12
N ALA A 14 2.51 -9.65 3.26
CA ALA A 14 1.93 -8.64 4.13
C ALA A 14 1.75 -7.30 3.39
N VAL A 15 2.79 -6.84 2.69
CA VAL A 15 2.72 -5.64 1.84
C VAL A 15 1.66 -5.77 0.76
N MET A 16 1.60 -6.91 0.06
CA MET A 16 0.58 -7.12 -0.97
C MET A 16 -0.84 -7.09 -0.40
N ILE A 17 -1.09 -7.73 0.73
CA ILE A 17 -2.40 -7.71 1.40
C ILE A 17 -2.75 -6.28 1.81
N SER A 18 -1.82 -5.54 2.40
CA SER A 18 -2.03 -4.16 2.81
C SER A 18 -2.33 -3.22 1.65
N LEU A 19 -1.62 -3.34 0.51
CA LEU A 19 -1.84 -2.44 -0.62
C LEU A 19 -3.09 -2.79 -1.44
N PHE A 20 -3.43 -4.08 -1.54
CA PHE A 20 -4.49 -4.56 -2.44
C PHE A 20 -5.77 -4.99 -1.74
N THR A 21 -5.86 -4.80 -0.42
CA THR A 21 -7.13 -4.83 0.30
C THR A 21 -7.73 -3.42 0.31
N TRP A 22 -9.04 -3.29 0.09
CA TRP A 22 -9.69 -1.99 0.15
C TRP A 22 -9.84 -1.53 1.60
N ARG A 23 -9.17 -0.43 1.95
CA ARG A 23 -9.48 0.33 3.15
C ARG A 23 -10.64 1.27 2.86
N ARG A 24 -11.51 1.45 3.85
CA ARG A 24 -12.67 2.35 3.74
C ARG A 24 -12.20 3.78 3.51
N ALA A 25 -12.83 4.48 2.57
CA ALA A 25 -12.60 5.91 2.35
C ALA A 25 -12.95 6.73 3.59
N ALA A 26 -12.13 7.74 3.87
CA ALA A 26 -12.39 8.77 4.87
C ALA A 26 -13.59 9.64 4.49
N THR A 27 -14.07 10.45 5.43
CA THR A 27 -15.25 11.29 5.22
C THR A 27 -15.04 12.41 4.20
N ASP A 28 -13.80 12.83 4.03
CA ASP A 28 -13.32 13.90 3.15
C ASP A 28 -12.70 13.39 1.84
N ASP A 29 -12.62 12.08 1.65
CA ASP A 29 -12.13 11.50 0.40
C ASP A 29 -13.11 11.73 -0.75
N PRO A 30 -12.62 11.99 -1.98
CA PRO A 30 -13.46 12.14 -3.16
C PRO A 30 -13.96 10.77 -3.62
N VAL A 31 -15.21 10.45 -3.30
CA VAL A 31 -15.92 9.26 -3.79
C VAL A 31 -16.94 9.66 -4.87
N ASP A 32 -16.98 8.91 -5.96
CA ASP A 32 -17.90 9.16 -7.09
C ASP A 32 -19.37 8.88 -6.71
N ASP A 33 -19.59 7.98 -5.76
CA ASP A 33 -20.88 7.52 -5.25
C ASP A 33 -20.88 7.49 -3.71
N GLU A 34 -21.95 7.00 -3.09
CA GLU A 34 -22.03 6.84 -1.63
C GLU A 34 -21.19 5.65 -1.11
N GLU A 35 -20.57 4.86 -2.00
CA GLU A 35 -19.83 3.65 -1.65
C GLU A 35 -18.39 3.97 -1.22
N ARG A 36 -18.17 3.92 0.09
CA ARG A 36 -16.82 4.11 0.68
C ARG A 36 -15.96 2.85 0.70
N TYR A 37 -16.49 1.73 0.20
CA TYR A 37 -15.88 0.40 0.26
C TYR A 37 -15.33 0.07 1.66
N GLY A 38 -14.38 -0.87 1.73
CA GLY A 38 -13.70 -1.27 2.95
C GLY A 38 -13.53 -2.78 3.08
N TRP A 39 -12.73 -3.18 4.06
CA TRP A 39 -12.53 -4.57 4.43
C TRP A 39 -13.47 -4.93 5.57
N TRP A 40 -14.20 -6.03 5.42
CA TRP A 40 -15.19 -6.46 6.41
C TRP A 40 -14.58 -6.73 7.79
N GLY A 41 -13.28 -7.10 7.84
CA GLY A 41 -12.54 -7.36 9.07
C GLY A 41 -12.41 -6.15 9.99
N ASP A 42 -12.45 -4.93 9.43
CA ASP A 42 -12.38 -3.67 10.19
C ASP A 42 -13.69 -3.36 10.94
N SER A 43 -14.75 -4.17 10.80
CA SER A 43 -16.04 -3.94 11.48
C SER A 43 -15.98 -4.22 12.98
N TYR A 44 -15.07 -5.11 13.40
CA TYR A 44 -14.91 -5.54 14.79
C TYR A 44 -13.43 -5.71 15.12
N PRO A 45 -12.63 -4.62 15.08
CA PRO A 45 -11.20 -4.74 15.27
C PRO A 45 -10.87 -5.04 16.74
N ALA A 46 -9.83 -5.83 16.97
CA ALA A 46 -9.36 -6.14 18.32
C ALA A 46 -8.78 -4.88 19.02
N THR A 47 -8.19 -3.98 18.23
CA THR A 47 -7.66 -2.69 18.65
C THR A 47 -8.45 -1.57 17.96
N ALA A 48 -8.84 -0.53 18.70
CA ALA A 48 -9.56 0.60 18.10
C ALA A 48 -8.76 1.22 16.95
N ASP A 49 -9.45 1.59 15.87
CA ASP A 49 -8.89 2.15 14.64
C ASP A 49 -7.88 1.28 13.88
N ASP A 50 -7.75 -0.01 14.22
CA ASP A 50 -7.02 -0.96 13.39
C ASP A 50 -7.75 -1.16 12.06
N LYS A 51 -7.07 -0.80 10.96
CA LYS A 51 -7.63 -0.72 9.61
C LYS A 51 -6.64 -1.29 8.61
N ILE A 52 -6.98 -2.43 8.03
CA ILE A 52 -6.16 -3.03 6.98
C ILE A 52 -6.58 -2.52 5.61
N GLY A 53 -5.62 -2.49 4.71
CA GLY A 53 -5.84 -2.13 3.32
C GLY A 53 -5.38 -0.72 3.01
N SER A 54 -5.57 -0.35 1.75
CA SER A 54 -5.21 0.95 1.21
C SER A 54 -6.39 1.62 0.53
N ARG A 55 -6.32 2.94 0.46
CA ARG A 55 -7.21 3.79 -0.32
C ARG A 55 -6.74 3.99 -1.76
N LEU A 56 -5.72 3.24 -2.22
CA LEU A 56 -5.26 3.26 -3.62
C LEU A 56 -6.41 3.11 -4.63
N TRP A 57 -7.46 2.37 -4.30
CA TRP A 57 -8.64 2.24 -5.16
C TRP A 57 -9.36 3.56 -5.49
N LEU A 58 -9.23 4.60 -4.66
CA LEU A 58 -9.75 5.95 -4.94
C LEU A 58 -9.10 6.57 -6.16
N LEU A 59 -7.88 6.15 -6.48
CA LEU A 59 -7.18 6.70 -7.62
C LEU A 59 -7.76 6.21 -8.93
N ARG A 60 -8.55 5.12 -8.95
CA ARG A 60 -9.14 4.52 -10.17
C ARG A 60 -9.71 5.57 -11.12
N ARG A 61 -9.27 5.54 -12.38
CA ARG A 61 -9.72 6.45 -13.45
C ARG A 61 -9.38 7.93 -13.20
N VAL A 62 -8.47 8.23 -12.29
CA VAL A 62 -7.95 9.60 -12.09
C VAL A 62 -6.83 9.87 -13.09
N LYS A 63 -6.67 11.14 -13.50
CA LYS A 63 -5.57 11.54 -14.37
C LYS A 63 -4.24 11.33 -13.66
N LEU A 64 -3.25 10.76 -14.35
CA LEU A 64 -1.90 10.58 -13.80
C LEU A 64 -1.12 11.91 -13.75
N THR A 65 -1.26 12.60 -12.62
CA THR A 65 -0.64 13.89 -12.30
C THR A 65 0.28 13.78 -11.09
N GLU A 66 1.11 14.78 -10.81
CA GLU A 66 1.94 14.79 -9.60
C GLU A 66 1.13 14.70 -8.29
N PRO A 67 -0.03 15.39 -8.12
CA PRO A 67 -0.92 15.13 -7.00
C PRO A 67 -1.30 13.66 -6.85
N THR A 68 -1.74 13.01 -7.93
CA THR A 68 -2.13 11.59 -7.94
C THR A 68 -0.99 10.67 -7.51
N GLN A 69 0.25 11.01 -7.86
CA GLN A 69 1.44 10.26 -7.42
C GLN A 69 1.66 10.39 -5.91
N ARG A 70 1.55 11.62 -5.38
CA ARG A 70 1.67 11.86 -3.94
C ARG A 70 0.56 11.16 -3.16
N ASP A 71 -0.66 11.16 -3.69
CA ASP A 71 -1.78 10.44 -3.07
C ASP A 71 -1.51 8.93 -3.06
N ALA A 72 -0.94 8.37 -4.13
CA ALA A 72 -0.56 6.95 -4.17
C ALA A 72 0.49 6.59 -3.11
N GLU A 73 1.53 7.41 -2.97
CA GLU A 73 2.56 7.24 -1.94
C GLU A 73 1.98 7.38 -0.54
N PHE A 74 1.10 8.36 -0.32
CA PHE A 74 0.44 8.59 0.95
C PHE A 74 -0.49 7.43 1.35
N TYR A 75 -1.32 6.93 0.44
CA TYR A 75 -2.20 5.79 0.70
C TYR A 75 -1.43 4.48 0.92
N ALA A 76 -0.26 4.33 0.29
CA ALA A 76 0.62 3.19 0.52
C ALA A 76 1.34 3.29 1.88
N ASP A 77 1.83 4.46 2.27
CA ASP A 77 2.42 4.70 3.61
C ASP A 77 1.40 4.41 4.71
N GLU A 78 0.16 4.94 4.58
CA GLU A 78 -0.93 4.68 5.52
C GLU A 78 -1.21 3.19 5.68
N ALA A 79 -1.30 2.46 4.57
CA ALA A 79 -1.62 1.04 4.57
C ALA A 79 -0.53 0.15 5.17
N LEU A 80 0.72 0.63 5.21
CA LEU A 80 1.89 -0.14 5.64
C LEU A 80 2.41 0.27 7.02
N ARG A 81 1.93 1.39 7.59
CA ARG A 81 2.33 1.87 8.91
C ARG A 81 2.21 0.83 10.02
N TRP A 82 1.26 -0.10 9.93
CA TRP A 82 1.10 -1.15 10.94
C TRP A 82 2.36 -2.02 11.08
N LEU A 83 3.14 -2.20 10.02
CA LEU A 83 4.41 -2.95 10.07
C LEU A 83 5.45 -2.27 10.99
N LEU A 84 5.38 -0.94 11.14
CA LEU A 84 6.22 -0.19 12.07
C LEU A 84 5.63 -0.23 13.49
N THR A 85 4.33 0.00 13.64
CA THR A 85 3.70 0.03 14.97
C THR A 85 3.76 -1.31 15.68
N ASP A 86 3.73 -2.40 14.91
CA ASP A 86 3.78 -3.77 15.40
C ASP A 86 5.22 -4.31 15.40
N GLU A 87 6.21 -3.45 15.16
CA GLU A 87 7.65 -3.74 15.22
C GLU A 87 8.15 -4.84 14.26
N HIS A 88 7.42 -5.11 13.18
CA HIS A 88 7.85 -6.04 12.14
C HIS A 88 9.01 -5.51 11.30
N VAL A 89 9.09 -4.18 11.14
CA VAL A 89 10.17 -3.47 10.44
C VAL A 89 10.56 -2.23 11.24
N VAL A 90 11.74 -1.67 10.95
CA VAL A 90 12.25 -0.44 11.59
C VAL A 90 12.23 0.78 10.67
N GLY A 91 11.89 0.58 9.40
CA GLY A 91 11.77 1.67 8.44
C GLY A 91 10.94 1.24 7.23
N ILE A 92 10.20 2.20 6.69
CA ILE A 92 9.43 2.03 5.46
C ILE A 92 9.73 3.25 4.58
N GLU A 93 10.04 3.00 3.32
CA GLU A 93 10.18 4.02 2.29
C GLU A 93 9.28 3.65 1.13
N ILE A 94 8.44 4.59 0.73
CA ILE A 94 7.53 4.45 -0.40
C ILE A 94 7.96 5.45 -1.46
N SER A 95 8.07 4.98 -2.69
CA SER A 95 8.28 5.85 -3.85
C SER A 95 7.42 5.39 -5.01
N SER A 96 7.13 6.31 -5.92
CA SER A 96 6.40 6.02 -7.14
C SER A 96 7.19 6.45 -8.38
N GLU A 97 7.04 5.68 -9.46
CA GLU A 97 7.64 5.96 -10.75
C GLU A 97 6.57 5.96 -11.84
N LYS A 98 6.42 7.09 -12.54
CA LYS A 98 5.59 7.17 -13.73
C LYS A 98 6.27 6.48 -14.90
N VAL A 99 5.57 5.51 -15.50
CA VAL A 99 6.04 4.84 -16.72
C VAL A 99 5.11 5.16 -17.89
N GLY A 100 5.65 5.91 -18.85
CA GLY A 100 4.86 6.41 -19.98
C GLY A 100 3.77 7.38 -19.52
N ILE A 101 2.63 7.37 -20.21
CA ILE A 101 1.53 8.32 -19.94
C ILE A 101 0.50 7.81 -18.92
N ASN A 102 0.35 6.48 -18.77
CA ASN A 102 -0.82 5.86 -18.13
C ASN A 102 -0.47 4.84 -17.03
N ARG A 103 0.78 4.74 -16.58
CA ARG A 103 1.17 3.78 -15.55
C ARG A 103 1.94 4.45 -14.43
N LEU A 104 1.58 4.10 -13.19
CA LEU A 104 2.32 4.43 -11.99
C LEU A 104 2.79 3.13 -11.33
N ASN A 105 4.09 2.99 -11.12
CA ASN A 105 4.69 1.90 -10.37
C ASN A 105 4.91 2.38 -8.93
N LEU A 106 4.43 1.62 -7.93
CA LEU A 106 4.77 1.85 -6.52
C LEU A 106 5.91 0.91 -6.11
N VAL A 107 6.95 1.45 -5.51
CA VAL A 107 8.08 0.71 -4.95
C VAL A 107 8.06 0.86 -3.44
N VAL A 108 8.11 -0.26 -2.72
CA VAL A 108 8.14 -0.31 -1.27
C VAL A 108 9.49 -0.83 -0.83
N THR A 109 10.22 -0.07 -0.01
CA THR A 109 11.45 -0.55 0.62
C THR A 109 11.26 -0.65 2.13
N LEU A 110 11.38 -1.86 2.65
CA LEU A 110 11.32 -2.14 4.08
C LEU A 110 12.74 -2.23 4.64
N THR A 111 12.99 -1.60 5.79
CA THR A 111 14.22 -1.80 6.56
C THR A 111 13.90 -2.74 7.72
N ILE A 112 14.45 -3.95 7.68
CA ILE A 112 14.20 -5.02 8.64
C ILE A 112 15.12 -4.85 9.86
N LEU A 113 14.71 -5.41 11.01
CA LEU A 113 15.55 -5.52 12.21
C LEU A 113 16.94 -6.07 11.83
N GLY A 114 17.99 -5.32 12.18
CA GLY A 114 19.37 -5.61 11.76
C GLY A 114 19.84 -4.85 10.51
N GLY A 115 19.01 -3.96 9.95
CA GLY A 115 19.39 -2.98 8.93
C GLY A 115 19.31 -3.45 7.48
N THR A 116 18.94 -4.71 7.23
CA THR A 116 18.79 -5.23 5.87
C THR A 116 17.58 -4.60 5.19
N ARG A 117 17.77 -4.16 3.94
CA ARG A 117 16.72 -3.54 3.13
C ARG A 117 16.11 -4.57 2.19
N LEU A 118 14.79 -4.68 2.22
CA LEU A 118 13.99 -5.50 1.31
C LEU A 118 13.22 -4.56 0.39
N GLU A 119 13.60 -4.53 -0.89
CA GLU A 119 12.91 -3.76 -1.92
C GLU A 119 11.86 -4.65 -2.61
N ILE A 120 10.60 -4.26 -2.49
CA ILE A 120 9.45 -4.93 -3.09
C ILE A 120 9.00 -4.09 -4.28
N LYS A 121 9.24 -4.62 -5.48
CA LYS A 121 8.85 -4.00 -6.74
C LYS A 121 7.52 -4.54 -7.22
N PRO A 122 6.73 -3.74 -7.95
CA PRO A 122 5.53 -4.23 -8.61
C PRO A 122 5.97 -5.24 -9.67
N SER A 123 5.52 -6.49 -9.57
CA SER A 123 5.86 -7.52 -10.56
C SER A 123 5.01 -7.35 -11.82
N SER A 124 5.56 -7.71 -12.98
CA SER A 124 4.86 -7.64 -14.25
C SER A 124 3.64 -8.57 -14.34
N SER A 125 3.53 -9.56 -13.45
CA SER A 125 2.44 -10.52 -13.38
C SER A 125 1.13 -9.96 -12.82
N TRP A 126 1.12 -8.74 -12.28
CA TRP A 126 -0.07 -8.06 -11.75
C TRP A 126 -0.39 -6.75 -12.49
N GLN A 127 -0.01 -6.68 -13.77
CA GLN A 127 -0.32 -5.54 -14.63
C GLN A 127 -1.80 -5.55 -15.04
N VAL A 128 -2.66 -4.94 -14.24
CA VAL A 128 -3.96 -4.47 -14.73
C VAL A 128 -3.73 -3.14 -15.42
N ILE A 129 -3.81 -3.13 -16.76
CA ILE A 129 -3.74 -1.92 -17.60
C ILE A 129 -5.09 -1.21 -17.51
N TYR A 130 -5.40 -0.61 -16.38
CA TYR A 130 -6.19 0.61 -16.34
C TYR A 130 -5.60 1.40 -15.19
N ALA A 131 -5.40 2.69 -15.42
CA ALA A 131 -5.06 3.63 -14.36
C ALA A 131 -5.75 3.18 -13.06
N VAL A 132 -4.95 3.05 -12.01
CA VAL A 132 -5.46 3.51 -10.72
C VAL A 132 -5.64 5.00 -10.98
#